data_AF-A0A2N9JBJ0-F1
#
_entry.id   AF-A0A2N9JBJ0-F1
#
_cell.length_a   1.000
_cell.length_b   1.000
_cell.length_c   1.000
_cell.angle_alpha   90.00
_cell.angle_beta   90.00
_cell.angle_gamma   90.00
#
_symmetry.space_group_name_H-M   'P 1'
#
loop_
_entity.id
_entity.type
_entity.pdbx_description
1 polymer ?
#
loop_
_entity_poly.entity_id
_entity_poly.type
_entity_poly.pdbx_seq_one_letter_code
_entity_poly.pdbx_strand_id
1 'polypeptide(L)'
;MEVLNIILNFIAFSLLLLFLNISILALKIFTGKSIKNPNYPPVNGTVFNQLFYYSKLYDYQTEKAKKHRTFRLLGPEQSELYTTDIRNIEHILKTNFDKYCKGQHNQDIMVDLFGQGIFIVDGDKWRQQRKLASFEFSTRVLRDFSCVVFRRNASKLVRAIYKLSGAHAGPRICLGKDFAYLQMKIVSIALLRFFRFNLADDTKNVTYRTMFTLHIDGGLHLCAISRTQP
;
A
#
# COMPACT_ATOMS: atom_id res chain seq x y z
N MET A 1 -25.00 10.46 44.16
CA MET A 1 -24.88 11.75 43.44
C MET A 1 -23.43 12.12 43.16
N GLU A 2 -22.52 12.02 44.13
CA GLU A 2 -21.10 12.39 43.95
C GLU A 2 -20.34 11.54 42.93
N VAL A 3 -20.50 10.20 42.95
CA VAL A 3 -19.82 9.30 42.00
C VAL A 3 -20.20 9.58 40.55
N LEU A 4 -21.48 9.88 40.28
CA LEU A 4 -21.97 10.22 38.94
C LEU A 4 -21.34 11.54 38.44
N ASN A 5 -21.20 12.53 39.32
CA ASN A 5 -20.53 13.80 38.99
C ASN A 5 -19.04 13.61 38.69
N ILE A 6 -18.35 12.74 39.44
CA ILE A 6 -16.93 12.43 39.19
C ILE A 6 -16.76 11.80 37.80
N ILE A 7 -17.60 10.83 37.44
CA ILE A 7 -17.58 10.17 36.13
C ILE A 7 -17.88 11.17 35.00
N LEU A 8 -18.91 12.00 35.17
CA LEU A 8 -19.27 13.03 34.18
C LEU A 8 -18.14 14.04 33.96
N ASN A 9 -17.46 14.49 35.02
CA ASN A 9 -16.31 15.38 34.92
C ASN A 9 -15.12 14.72 34.22
N PHE A 10 -14.87 13.44 34.48
CA PHE A 10 -13.80 12.70 33.82
C PHE A 10 -14.07 12.55 32.30
N ILE A 11 -15.32 12.27 31.93
CA ILE A 11 -15.75 12.21 30.53
C ILE A 11 -15.62 13.60 29.89
N ALA A 12 -16.11 14.65 30.55
CA ALA A 12 -16.04 16.02 30.03
C ALA A 12 -14.59 16.47 29.83
N PHE A 13 -13.69 16.18 30.78
CA PHE A 13 -12.26 16.48 30.66
C PHE A 13 -11.60 15.69 29.53
N SER A 14 -11.95 14.41 29.38
CA SER A 14 -11.46 13.57 28.27
C SER A 14 -11.91 14.11 26.90
N LEU A 15 -13.16 14.53 26.79
CA LEU A 15 -13.70 15.16 25.57
C LEU A 15 -13.05 16.52 25.29
N LEU A 16 -12.78 17.33 26.32
CA LEU A 16 -12.08 18.61 26.20
C LEU A 16 -10.64 18.41 25.71
N LEU A 17 -9.92 17.44 26.27
CA LEU A 17 -8.57 17.08 25.82
C LEU A 17 -8.58 16.60 24.37
N LEU A 18 -9.55 15.77 23.98
CA LEU A 18 -9.70 15.31 22.61
C LEU A 18 -9.96 16.50 21.66
N PHE A 19 -10.86 17.41 22.04
CA PHE A 19 -11.15 18.62 21.27
C PHE A 19 -9.91 19.50 21.10
N LEU A 20 -9.17 19.76 22.18
CA LEU A 20 -7.92 20.53 22.15
C LEU A 20 -6.88 19.88 21.21
N ASN A 21 -6.71 18.57 21.26
CA ASN A 21 -5.80 17.85 20.35
C ASN A 21 -6.23 17.98 18.88
N ILE A 22 -7.52 17.83 18.58
CA ILE A 22 -8.06 18.02 17.22
C ILE A 22 -7.88 19.46 16.77
N SER A 23 -8.12 20.44 17.64
CA SER A 23 -7.93 21.87 17.34
C SER A 23 -6.46 22.19 17.07
N ILE A 24 -5.52 21.67 17.86
CA ILE A 24 -4.08 21.85 17.65
C ILE A 24 -3.64 21.17 16.35
N LEU A 25 -4.15 19.97 16.05
CA LEU A 25 -3.87 19.26 14.81
C LEU A 25 -4.41 20.04 13.60
N ALA A 26 -5.66 20.51 13.67
CA ALA A 26 -6.26 21.35 12.64
C ALA A 26 -5.46 22.64 12.46
N LEU A 27 -5.07 23.30 13.56
CA LEU A 27 -4.26 24.50 13.52
C LEU A 27 -2.92 24.20 12.83
N LYS A 28 -2.19 23.15 13.21
CA LYS A 28 -0.95 22.74 12.53
C LYS A 28 -1.12 22.49 11.03
N ILE A 29 -2.21 21.81 10.63
CA ILE A 29 -2.52 21.53 9.22
C ILE A 29 -2.79 22.83 8.47
N PHE A 30 -3.59 23.75 9.03
CA PHE A 30 -4.02 24.98 8.37
C PHE A 30 -3.02 26.16 8.49
N THR A 31 -2.19 26.19 9.54
CA THR A 31 -1.09 27.16 9.71
C THR A 31 0.21 26.68 9.06
N GLY A 32 0.26 25.41 8.63
CA GLY A 32 1.35 24.85 7.84
C GLY A 32 1.62 25.73 6.63
N LYS A 33 2.88 26.18 6.51
CA LYS A 33 3.34 27.17 5.53
C LYS A 33 2.68 26.92 4.18
N SER A 34 1.98 27.93 3.64
CA SER A 34 1.57 28.04 2.22
C SER A 34 0.15 27.60 1.83
N ILE A 35 -0.92 28.05 2.49
CA ILE A 35 -2.27 28.01 1.84
C ILE A 35 -2.35 29.03 0.69
N LYS A 36 -1.76 30.22 0.86
CA LYS A 36 -1.87 31.35 -0.09
C LYS A 36 -0.54 31.77 -0.74
N ASN A 37 0.53 30.98 -0.62
CA ASN A 37 1.80 31.38 -1.23
C ASN A 37 1.75 31.10 -2.75
N PRO A 38 2.04 32.09 -3.60
CA PRO A 38 2.03 31.92 -5.05
C PRO A 38 3.13 30.97 -5.57
N ASN A 39 4.19 30.73 -4.79
CA ASN A 39 5.30 29.86 -5.18
C ASN A 39 4.97 28.35 -5.09
N TYR A 40 3.80 27.99 -4.56
CA TYR A 40 3.42 26.60 -4.38
C TYR A 40 2.10 26.28 -5.11
N PRO A 41 1.91 25.02 -5.54
CA PRO A 41 0.65 24.59 -6.14
C PRO A 41 -0.56 24.82 -5.21
N PRO A 42 -1.76 25.03 -5.77
CA PRO A 42 -2.95 25.30 -4.98
C PRO A 42 -3.28 24.14 -4.04
N VAL A 43 -3.78 24.49 -2.85
CA VAL A 43 -4.27 23.51 -1.87
C VAL A 43 -5.70 23.11 -2.24
N ASN A 44 -5.97 21.82 -2.35
CA ASN A 44 -7.28 21.28 -2.79
C ASN A 44 -8.01 20.47 -1.69
N GLY A 45 -7.50 20.55 -0.45
CA GLY A 45 -8.09 19.92 0.74
C GLY A 45 -7.03 19.35 1.68
N THR A 46 -7.47 18.47 2.57
CA THR A 46 -6.61 17.69 3.47
C THR A 46 -6.55 16.23 3.01
N VAL A 47 -5.53 15.49 3.45
CA VAL A 47 -5.43 14.03 3.19
C VAL A 47 -6.60 13.26 3.80
N PHE A 48 -7.19 13.74 4.89
CA PHE A 48 -8.35 13.13 5.53
C PHE A 48 -9.60 13.10 4.65
N ASN A 49 -9.72 14.02 3.68
CA ASN A 49 -10.83 13.98 2.73
C ASN A 49 -10.87 12.66 1.95
N GLN A 50 -9.71 12.04 1.71
CA GLN A 50 -9.63 10.76 1.00
C GLN A 50 -10.34 9.62 1.74
N LEU A 51 -10.36 9.66 3.09
CA LEU A 51 -11.00 8.63 3.91
C LEU A 51 -12.52 8.60 3.69
N PHE A 52 -13.15 9.77 3.54
CA PHE A 52 -14.59 9.86 3.26
C PHE A 52 -14.96 9.29 1.88
N TYR A 53 -14.02 9.24 0.95
CA TYR A 53 -14.21 8.70 -0.41
C TYR A 53 -13.49 7.38 -0.63
N TYR A 54 -13.15 6.61 0.42
CA TYR A 54 -12.30 5.42 0.30
C TYR A 54 -12.77 4.42 -0.78
N SER A 55 -14.08 4.17 -0.88
CA SER A 55 -14.66 3.26 -1.89
C SER A 55 -14.63 3.79 -3.33
N LYS A 56 -14.45 5.11 -3.50
CA LYS A 56 -14.42 5.84 -4.78
C LYS A 56 -13.21 6.76 -4.86
N LEU A 57 -12.10 6.35 -4.26
CA LEU A 57 -10.94 7.22 -4.06
C LEU A 57 -10.37 7.71 -5.41
N TYR A 58 -10.28 6.81 -6.39
CA TYR A 58 -9.79 7.12 -7.72
C TYR A 58 -10.72 8.09 -8.48
N ASP A 59 -12.04 7.95 -8.33
CA ASP A 59 -13.00 8.89 -8.92
C ASP A 59 -12.81 10.27 -8.31
N TYR A 60 -12.71 10.34 -6.98
CA TYR A 60 -12.45 11.59 -6.26
C TYR A 60 -11.14 12.26 -6.71
N GLN A 61 -10.04 11.49 -6.78
CA GLN A 61 -8.75 12.00 -7.24
C GLN A 61 -8.80 12.46 -8.70
N THR A 62 -9.52 11.76 -9.55
CA THR A 62 -9.72 12.12 -10.97
C THR A 62 -10.46 13.44 -11.11
N GLU A 63 -11.56 13.64 -10.38
CA GLU A 63 -12.29 14.91 -10.37
C GLU A 63 -11.43 16.08 -9.89
N LYS A 64 -10.59 15.85 -8.86
CA LYS A 64 -9.65 16.86 -8.36
C LYS A 64 -8.57 17.20 -9.39
N ALA A 65 -8.05 16.21 -10.10
CA ALA A 65 -7.05 16.37 -11.15
C ALA A 65 -7.59 17.07 -12.40
N LYS A 66 -8.88 16.92 -12.73
CA LYS A 66 -9.54 17.69 -13.80
C LYS A 66 -9.53 19.20 -13.53
N LYS A 67 -9.68 19.61 -12.27
CA LYS A 67 -9.70 21.02 -11.86
C LYS A 67 -8.31 21.65 -11.86
N HIS A 68 -7.32 20.95 -11.31
CA HIS A 68 -5.94 21.41 -11.25
C HIS A 68 -5.00 20.25 -11.60
N ARG A 69 -4.12 20.44 -12.59
CA ARG A 69 -3.14 19.41 -12.98
C ARG A 69 -2.14 19.11 -11.86
N THR A 70 -1.78 20.11 -11.07
CA THR A 70 -0.89 19.96 -9.93
C THR A 70 -1.50 20.64 -8.71
N PHE A 71 -1.67 19.92 -7.62
CA PHE A 71 -2.29 20.43 -6.40
C PHE A 71 -1.74 19.73 -5.16
N ARG A 72 -1.98 20.34 -3.99
CA ARG A 72 -1.54 19.80 -2.70
C ARG A 72 -2.73 19.38 -1.84
N LEU A 73 -2.52 18.30 -1.07
CA LEU A 73 -3.38 17.92 0.04
C LEU A 73 -2.60 18.08 1.34
N LEU A 74 -3.19 18.81 2.29
CA LEU A 74 -2.52 19.08 3.57
C LEU A 74 -2.62 17.86 4.49
N GLY A 75 -1.47 17.42 5.00
CA GLY A 75 -1.37 16.40 6.04
C GLY A 75 -0.82 16.99 7.36
N PRO A 76 -0.89 16.23 8.46
CA PRO A 76 -0.39 16.64 9.78
C PRO A 76 1.10 17.04 9.82
N GLU A 77 1.94 16.33 9.07
CA GLU A 77 3.40 16.53 9.08
C GLU A 77 3.92 17.13 7.76
N GLN A 78 3.43 16.59 6.64
CA GLN A 78 3.82 17.01 5.30
C GLN A 78 2.60 17.16 4.40
N SER A 79 2.69 18.07 3.44
CA SER A 79 1.70 18.19 2.37
C SER A 79 2.04 17.23 1.25
N GLU A 80 1.05 16.46 0.81
CA GLU A 80 1.19 15.58 -0.34
C GLU A 80 0.99 16.37 -1.64
N LEU A 81 1.92 16.21 -2.58
CA LEU A 81 1.84 16.82 -3.91
C LEU A 81 1.29 15.81 -4.92
N TYR A 82 0.18 16.17 -5.56
CA TYR A 82 -0.42 15.40 -6.65
C TYR A 82 -0.18 16.13 -7.96
N THR A 83 0.26 15.39 -8.99
CA THR A 83 0.52 15.95 -10.32
C THR A 83 0.09 14.98 -11.41
N THR A 84 -0.64 15.51 -12.39
CA THR A 84 -0.94 14.88 -13.68
C THR A 84 -0.24 15.59 -14.84
N ASP A 85 0.57 16.64 -14.55
CA ASP A 85 1.41 17.27 -15.56
C ASP A 85 2.55 16.33 -15.97
N ILE A 86 2.56 15.99 -17.25
CA ILE A 86 3.53 15.08 -17.87
C ILE A 86 4.97 15.57 -17.65
N ARG A 87 5.21 16.89 -17.64
CA ARG A 87 6.55 17.46 -17.45
C ARG A 87 7.06 17.19 -16.04
N ASN A 88 6.19 17.30 -15.04
CA ASN A 88 6.55 16.98 -13.65
C ASN A 88 6.77 15.47 -13.49
N ILE A 89 5.93 14.64 -14.13
CA ILE A 89 6.06 13.19 -14.09
C ILE A 89 7.38 12.75 -14.73
N GLU A 90 7.73 13.28 -15.91
CA GLU A 90 9.02 13.02 -16.55
C GLU A 90 10.19 13.56 -15.71
N HIS A 91 10.00 14.71 -15.07
CA HIS A 91 11.00 15.27 -14.17
C HIS A 91 11.33 14.32 -13.02
N ILE A 92 10.29 13.86 -12.32
CA ILE A 92 10.39 13.01 -11.13
C ILE A 92 10.83 11.59 -11.48
N LEU A 93 10.24 10.98 -12.51
CA LEU A 93 10.42 9.55 -12.79
C LEU A 93 11.57 9.23 -13.75
N LYS A 94 12.11 10.23 -14.47
CA LYS A 94 13.13 10.01 -15.50
C LYS A 94 14.33 10.94 -15.37
N THR A 95 14.14 12.26 -15.49
CA THR A 95 15.28 13.17 -15.63
C THR A 95 16.02 13.45 -14.32
N ASN A 96 15.33 13.49 -13.19
CA ASN A 96 15.91 13.75 -11.87
C ASN A 96 15.56 12.64 -10.87
N PHE A 97 15.43 11.41 -11.34
CA PHE A 97 15.00 10.26 -10.53
C PHE A 97 15.77 10.11 -9.22
N ASP A 98 17.09 10.27 -9.24
CA ASP A 98 17.94 10.09 -8.07
C ASP A 98 17.70 11.13 -6.95
N LYS A 99 17.01 12.25 -7.24
CA LYS A 99 16.63 13.26 -6.23
C LYS A 99 15.31 12.94 -5.52
N TYR A 100 14.50 12.05 -6.08
CA TYR A 100 13.17 11.70 -5.57
C TYR A 100 13.19 10.30 -4.94
N CYS A 101 13.85 10.17 -3.80
CA CYS A 101 13.85 8.95 -3.00
C CYS A 101 12.47 8.72 -2.37
N LYS A 102 12.13 7.45 -2.07
CA LYS A 102 10.89 7.12 -1.35
C LYS A 102 10.88 7.70 0.06
N GLY A 103 12.06 7.88 0.66
CA GLY A 103 12.24 8.59 1.92
C GLY A 103 12.01 7.73 3.16
N GLN A 104 12.50 8.22 4.30
CA GLN A 104 12.53 7.48 5.57
C GLN A 104 11.14 7.08 6.06
N HIS A 105 10.15 7.97 5.95
CA HIS A 105 8.76 7.70 6.36
C HIS A 105 8.17 6.46 5.67
N ASN A 106 8.40 6.30 4.36
CA ASN A 106 7.94 5.11 3.63
C ASN A 106 8.72 3.86 4.03
N GLN A 107 10.02 4.01 4.34
CA GLN A 107 10.81 2.90 4.83
C GLN A 107 10.30 2.43 6.20
N ASP A 108 10.09 3.34 7.14
CA ASP A 108 9.64 3.02 8.50
C ASP A 108 8.29 2.28 8.53
N ILE A 109 7.35 2.67 7.66
CA ILE A 109 6.02 2.05 7.58
C ILE A 109 6.05 0.68 6.90
N MET A 110 6.92 0.50 5.90
CA MET A 110 6.88 -0.68 5.02
C MET A 110 7.96 -1.72 5.34
N VAL A 111 9.04 -1.36 6.08
CA VAL A 111 10.21 -2.22 6.30
C VAL A 111 9.86 -3.54 6.99
N ASP A 112 8.86 -3.55 7.86
CA ASP A 112 8.44 -4.78 8.52
C ASP A 112 7.70 -5.73 7.56
N LEU A 113 6.97 -5.18 6.58
CA LEU A 113 6.20 -5.97 5.63
C LEU A 113 7.05 -6.46 4.44
N PHE A 114 7.95 -5.63 3.92
CA PHE A 114 8.75 -5.96 2.73
C PHE A 114 10.26 -6.02 2.99
N GLY A 115 10.72 -5.86 4.23
CA GLY A 115 12.15 -5.87 4.57
C GLY A 115 12.93 -4.77 3.86
N GLN A 116 14.17 -5.08 3.48
CA GLN A 116 14.94 -4.25 2.55
C GLN A 116 14.58 -4.56 1.07
N GLY A 117 13.30 -4.75 0.78
CA GLY A 117 12.80 -5.12 -0.55
C GLY A 117 12.74 -3.95 -1.54
N ILE A 118 12.47 -4.29 -2.81
CA ILE A 118 12.52 -3.35 -3.94
C ILE A 118 11.53 -2.18 -3.81
N PHE A 119 10.47 -2.34 -3.03
CA PHE A 119 9.49 -1.29 -2.79
C PHE A 119 9.95 -0.25 -1.76
N ILE A 120 11.06 -0.50 -1.06
CA ILE A 120 11.48 0.25 0.12
C ILE A 120 12.84 0.89 -0.08
N VAL A 121 13.82 0.12 -0.58
CA VAL A 121 15.18 0.63 -0.78
C VAL A 121 15.24 1.66 -1.91
N ASP A 122 16.21 2.57 -1.82
CA ASP A 122 16.50 3.61 -2.80
C ASP A 122 17.90 3.40 -3.43
N GLY A 123 18.21 4.20 -4.45
CA GLY A 123 19.54 4.26 -5.08
C GLY A 123 20.00 2.93 -5.70
N ASP A 124 21.27 2.59 -5.52
CA ASP A 124 21.89 1.45 -6.20
C ASP A 124 21.37 0.11 -5.70
N LYS A 125 21.00 0.01 -4.42
CA LYS A 125 20.31 -1.18 -3.87
C LYS A 125 19.02 -1.45 -4.63
N TRP A 126 18.23 -0.40 -4.89
CA TRP A 126 17.02 -0.51 -5.70
C TRP A 126 17.33 -0.89 -7.15
N ARG A 127 18.34 -0.26 -7.77
CA ARG A 127 18.74 -0.57 -9.16
C ARG A 127 19.13 -2.05 -9.32
N GLN A 128 19.90 -2.58 -8.38
CA GLN A 128 20.32 -3.98 -8.38
C GLN A 128 19.11 -4.93 -8.24
N GLN A 129 18.23 -4.69 -7.25
CA GLN A 129 17.04 -5.51 -7.06
C GLN A 129 16.08 -5.43 -8.24
N ARG A 130 15.90 -4.24 -8.83
CA ARG A 130 15.09 -4.06 -10.05
C ARG A 130 15.68 -4.79 -11.24
N LYS A 131 17.00 -4.77 -11.40
CA LYS A 131 17.67 -5.49 -12.47
C LYS A 131 17.46 -7.00 -12.33
N LEU A 132 17.60 -7.54 -11.12
CA LEU A 132 17.33 -8.96 -10.84
C LEU A 132 15.86 -9.32 -11.12
N ALA A 133 14.92 -8.53 -10.60
CA ALA A 133 13.48 -8.75 -10.83
C ALA A 133 13.11 -8.68 -12.32
N SER A 134 13.79 -7.83 -13.11
CA SER A 134 13.46 -7.66 -14.53
C SER A 134 13.61 -8.94 -15.38
N PHE A 135 14.45 -9.90 -14.95
CA PHE A 135 14.60 -11.18 -15.64
C PHE A 135 13.35 -12.06 -15.53
N GLU A 136 12.66 -12.02 -14.38
CA GLU A 136 11.38 -12.71 -14.16
C GLU A 136 10.25 -12.14 -15.02
N PHE A 137 10.36 -10.85 -15.40
CA PHE A 137 9.42 -10.18 -16.28
C PHE A 137 9.87 -10.15 -17.75
N SER A 138 10.81 -11.00 -18.14
CA SER A 138 11.22 -11.10 -19.54
C SER A 138 10.07 -11.59 -20.43
N THR A 139 10.08 -11.18 -21.69
CA THR A 139 9.04 -11.58 -22.67
C THR A 139 8.91 -13.10 -22.80
N ARG A 140 10.00 -13.85 -22.60
CA ARG A 140 9.97 -15.31 -22.62
C ARG A 140 9.22 -15.86 -21.40
N VAL A 141 9.62 -15.47 -20.19
CA VAL A 141 8.99 -15.94 -18.95
C VAL A 141 7.51 -15.55 -18.90
N LEU A 142 7.18 -14.30 -19.25
CA LEU A 142 5.79 -13.85 -19.29
C LEU A 142 4.94 -14.64 -20.29
N ARG A 143 5.47 -14.95 -21.47
CA ARG A 143 4.77 -15.74 -22.49
C ARG A 143 4.52 -17.17 -22.01
N ASP A 144 5.57 -17.83 -21.54
CA ASP A 144 5.51 -19.22 -21.10
C ASP A 144 4.52 -19.37 -19.94
N PHE A 145 4.63 -18.48 -18.94
CA PHE A 145 3.70 -18.45 -17.81
C PHE A 145 2.26 -18.14 -18.25
N SER A 146 2.08 -17.10 -19.06
CA SER A 146 0.75 -16.69 -19.54
C SER A 146 0.07 -17.81 -20.33
N CYS A 147 0.80 -18.49 -21.24
CA CYS A 147 0.25 -19.58 -22.03
C CYS A 147 -0.30 -20.72 -21.14
N VAL A 148 0.43 -21.09 -20.08
CA VAL A 148 -0.04 -22.12 -19.14
C VAL A 148 -1.30 -21.66 -18.41
N VAL A 149 -1.32 -20.42 -17.90
CA VAL A 149 -2.48 -19.86 -17.19
C VAL A 149 -3.69 -19.75 -18.11
N PHE A 150 -3.51 -19.23 -19.33
CA PHE A 150 -4.58 -19.09 -20.32
C PHE A 150 -5.14 -20.46 -20.72
N ARG A 151 -4.30 -21.46 -21.03
CA ARG A 151 -4.77 -22.81 -21.36
C ARG A 151 -5.55 -23.44 -20.19
N ARG A 152 -5.07 -23.27 -18.97
CA ARG A 152 -5.75 -23.79 -17.77
C ARG A 152 -7.08 -23.10 -17.52
N ASN A 153 -7.16 -21.79 -17.68
CA ASN A 153 -8.41 -21.04 -17.49
C ASN A 153 -9.38 -21.25 -18.66
N ALA A 154 -8.89 -21.35 -19.89
CA ALA A 154 -9.69 -21.71 -21.05
C ALA A 154 -10.32 -23.10 -20.90
N SER A 155 -9.56 -24.11 -20.44
CA SER A 155 -10.12 -25.45 -20.19
C SER A 155 -11.16 -25.46 -19.05
N LYS A 156 -10.95 -24.67 -17.98
CA LYS A 156 -11.97 -24.47 -16.95
C LYS A 156 -13.22 -23.78 -17.50
N LEU A 157 -13.04 -22.74 -18.33
CA LEU A 157 -14.13 -22.01 -18.96
C LEU A 157 -14.92 -22.91 -19.91
N VAL A 158 -14.26 -23.67 -20.77
CA VAL A 158 -14.90 -24.66 -21.65
C VAL A 158 -15.68 -25.68 -20.83
N ARG A 159 -15.11 -26.19 -19.74
CA ARG A 159 -15.82 -27.12 -18.84
C ARG A 159 -17.01 -26.46 -18.13
N ALA A 160 -16.90 -25.18 -17.77
CA ALA A 160 -18.00 -24.42 -17.20
C ALA A 160 -19.09 -24.15 -18.23
N ILE A 161 -18.75 -23.77 -19.46
CA ILE A 161 -19.69 -23.58 -20.58
C ILE A 161 -20.38 -24.90 -20.92
N TYR A 162 -19.65 -26.01 -20.96
CA TYR A 162 -20.22 -27.35 -21.16
C TYR A 162 -21.23 -27.71 -20.06
N LYS A 163 -20.94 -27.35 -18.79
CA LYS A 163 -21.89 -27.50 -17.68
C LYS A 163 -23.06 -26.52 -17.74
N LEU A 164 -22.84 -25.29 -18.21
CA LEU A 164 -23.85 -24.23 -18.37
C LEU A 164 -24.74 -24.43 -19.60
N SER A 165 -24.33 -25.29 -20.54
CA SER A 165 -25.19 -25.78 -21.63
C SER A 165 -26.40 -26.58 -21.12
N GLY A 166 -26.50 -26.80 -19.80
CA GLY A 166 -27.71 -27.26 -19.10
C GLY A 166 -28.36 -26.26 -18.11
N ALA A 167 -27.81 -25.06 -17.88
CA ALA A 167 -28.40 -24.05 -17.00
C ALA A 167 -27.84 -22.63 -17.25
N HIS A 168 -28.68 -21.73 -17.75
CA HIS A 168 -28.33 -20.35 -18.14
C HIS A 168 -28.31 -19.33 -16.97
N ALA A 169 -27.53 -19.56 -15.92
CA ALA A 169 -27.30 -18.54 -14.88
C ALA A 169 -26.00 -18.80 -14.07
N GLY A 170 -24.84 -18.60 -14.68
CA GLY A 170 -23.56 -18.65 -13.98
C GLY A 170 -23.22 -17.30 -13.32
N PRO A 171 -22.64 -17.28 -12.09
CA PRO A 171 -22.25 -16.04 -11.43
C PRO A 171 -21.15 -15.30 -12.20
N ARG A 172 -21.16 -13.96 -12.16
CA ARG A 172 -20.07 -13.16 -12.75
C ARG A 172 -18.78 -13.38 -11.95
N ILE A 173 -17.77 -13.98 -12.59
CA ILE A 173 -16.46 -14.25 -12.00
C ILE A 173 -15.47 -13.18 -12.43
N CYS A 174 -14.83 -12.52 -11.46
CA CYS A 174 -13.76 -11.56 -11.74
C CYS A 174 -12.46 -12.31 -12.04
N LEU A 175 -12.03 -12.29 -13.31
CA LEU A 175 -10.76 -12.90 -13.75
C LEU A 175 -9.55 -12.37 -12.97
N GLY A 176 -9.56 -11.09 -12.58
CA GLY A 176 -8.48 -10.47 -11.80
C GLY A 176 -8.38 -11.06 -10.38
N LYS A 177 -9.52 -11.32 -9.73
CA LYS A 177 -9.55 -12.00 -8.42
C LYS A 177 -8.94 -13.40 -8.54
N ASP A 178 -9.39 -14.19 -9.50
CA ASP A 178 -8.90 -15.55 -9.67
C ASP A 178 -7.42 -15.62 -10.06
N PHE A 179 -6.97 -14.66 -10.87
CA PHE A 179 -5.56 -14.51 -11.19
C PHE A 179 -4.74 -14.18 -9.94
N ALA A 180 -5.15 -13.19 -9.13
CA ALA A 180 -4.46 -12.83 -7.90
C ALA A 180 -4.39 -14.00 -6.90
N TYR A 181 -5.51 -14.72 -6.70
CA TYR A 181 -5.54 -15.90 -5.83
C TYR A 181 -4.67 -17.05 -6.36
N LEU A 182 -4.61 -17.24 -7.68
CA LEU A 182 -3.75 -18.25 -8.28
C LEU A 182 -2.28 -17.89 -8.09
N GLN A 183 -1.89 -16.63 -8.33
CA GLN A 183 -0.53 -16.14 -8.10
C GLN A 183 -0.12 -16.32 -6.64
N MET A 184 -0.98 -15.88 -5.70
CA MET A 184 -0.73 -16.03 -4.27
C MET A 184 -0.54 -17.50 -3.89
N LYS A 185 -1.42 -18.39 -4.36
CA LYS A 185 -1.30 -19.83 -4.08
C LYS A 185 -0.04 -20.45 -4.68
N ILE A 186 0.33 -20.10 -5.91
CA ILE A 186 1.54 -20.61 -6.55
C ILE A 186 2.78 -20.17 -5.77
N VAL A 187 2.85 -18.89 -5.40
CA VAL A 187 3.96 -18.35 -4.60
C VAL A 187 4.03 -19.04 -3.24
N SER A 188 2.90 -19.14 -2.52
CA SER A 188 2.87 -19.82 -1.22
C SER A 188 3.29 -21.29 -1.32
N ILE A 189 2.79 -22.02 -2.32
CA ILE A 189 3.17 -23.43 -2.54
C ILE A 189 4.66 -23.53 -2.90
N ALA A 190 5.18 -22.67 -3.76
CA ALA A 190 6.60 -22.67 -4.12
C ALA A 190 7.48 -22.40 -2.90
N LEU A 191 7.17 -21.36 -2.12
CA LEU A 191 7.90 -21.01 -0.90
C LEU A 191 7.89 -22.16 0.11
N LEU A 192 6.71 -22.74 0.39
CA LEU A 192 6.60 -23.86 1.33
C LEU A 192 7.19 -25.16 0.79
N ARG A 193 7.25 -25.35 -0.53
CA ARG A 193 7.86 -26.53 -1.14
C ARG A 193 9.38 -26.49 -1.01
N PHE A 194 9.99 -25.36 -1.31
CA PHE A 194 11.45 -25.23 -1.35
C PHE A 194 12.07 -24.80 -0.02
N PHE A 195 11.30 -24.16 0.87
CA PHE A 195 11.83 -23.60 2.12
C PHE A 195 11.03 -24.06 3.34
N ARG A 196 11.73 -24.30 4.45
CA ARG A 196 11.16 -24.24 5.81
C ARG A 196 11.49 -22.87 6.39
N PHE A 197 10.52 -22.24 7.04
CA PHE A 197 10.73 -20.99 7.75
C PHE A 197 10.69 -21.28 9.25
N ASN A 198 11.78 -20.96 9.94
CA ASN A 198 11.84 -20.94 11.41
C ASN A 198 12.02 -19.50 11.86
N LEU A 199 11.60 -19.14 13.08
CA LEU A 199 12.00 -17.83 13.61
C LEU A 199 13.52 -17.81 13.82
N ALA A 200 14.12 -16.64 13.62
CA ALA A 200 15.52 -16.43 13.95
C ALA A 200 15.77 -16.52 15.47
N ASP A 201 14.76 -16.17 16.27
CA ASP A 201 14.78 -16.27 17.73
C ASP A 201 13.37 -16.64 18.23
N ASP A 202 13.20 -17.88 18.69
CA ASP A 202 11.93 -18.40 19.23
C ASP A 202 11.63 -17.91 20.66
N THR A 203 12.59 -17.26 21.33
CA THR A 203 12.44 -16.83 22.74
C THR A 203 11.94 -15.40 22.88
N LYS A 204 12.01 -14.61 21.80
CA LYS A 204 11.61 -13.21 21.80
C LYS A 204 10.11 -13.07 21.59
N ASN A 205 9.41 -12.58 22.61
CA ASN A 205 7.98 -12.27 22.49
C ASN A 205 7.75 -11.16 21.45
N VAL A 206 6.85 -11.43 20.51
CA VAL A 206 6.43 -10.46 19.49
C VAL A 206 5.65 -9.36 20.19
N THR A 207 6.22 -8.16 20.21
CA THR A 207 5.54 -6.95 20.68
C THR A 207 5.03 -6.17 19.49
N TYR A 208 3.97 -5.38 19.68
CA TYR A 208 3.33 -4.62 18.61
C TYR A 208 3.39 -3.14 18.93
N ARG A 209 3.66 -2.32 17.91
CA ARG A 209 3.52 -0.87 18.00
C ARG A 209 2.06 -0.51 17.86
N THR A 210 1.59 0.39 18.72
CA THR A 210 0.24 0.95 18.61
C THR A 210 0.20 1.93 17.44
N MET A 211 -0.11 1.42 16.25
CA MET A 211 -0.33 2.17 15.02
C MET A 211 -1.65 1.73 14.34
N PHE A 212 -2.09 2.48 13.32
CA PHE A 212 -3.32 2.18 12.59
C PHE A 212 -3.31 0.80 11.92
N THR A 213 -2.13 0.33 11.53
CA THR A 213 -1.86 -1.07 11.15
C THR A 213 -1.18 -1.78 12.32
N LEU A 214 -1.55 -3.04 12.60
CA LEU A 214 -0.96 -3.85 13.68
C LEU A 214 0.50 -4.18 13.35
N HIS A 215 1.39 -3.22 13.64
CA HIS A 215 2.80 -3.26 13.28
C HIS A 215 3.58 -4.02 14.35
N ILE A 216 4.44 -4.97 13.96
CA ILE A 216 5.32 -5.68 14.90
C ILE A 216 6.43 -4.70 15.33
N ASP A 217 6.90 -4.75 16.57
CA ASP A 217 8.02 -3.92 17.01
C ASP A 217 9.35 -4.63 16.69
N GLY A 218 10.09 -4.09 15.72
CA GLY A 218 11.38 -4.63 15.27
C GLY A 218 11.28 -5.77 14.25
N GLY A 219 10.13 -5.95 13.59
CA GLY A 219 9.91 -6.97 12.56
C GLY A 219 9.89 -8.42 13.06
N LEU A 220 9.51 -9.34 12.15
CA LEU A 220 9.55 -10.79 12.41
C LEU A 220 10.67 -11.43 11.57
N HIS A 221 11.84 -11.60 12.17
CA HIS A 221 12.98 -12.20 11.50
C HIS A 221 12.80 -13.71 11.36
N LEU A 222 12.80 -14.19 10.10
CA LEU A 222 12.65 -15.60 9.75
C LEU A 222 13.92 -16.11 9.08
N CYS A 223 14.34 -17.34 9.43
CA CYS A 223 15.36 -18.08 8.74
C CYS A 223 14.71 -19.01 7.70
N ALA A 224 14.99 -18.77 6.42
CA ALA A 224 14.56 -19.64 5.33
C ALA A 224 15.60 -20.75 5.10
N ILE A 225 15.28 -21.96 5.54
CA ILE A 225 16.12 -23.14 5.39
C ILE A 225 15.68 -23.87 4.12
N SER A 226 16.59 -24.05 3.17
CA SER A 226 16.33 -24.85 1.97
C SER A 226 15.93 -26.26 2.40
N ARG A 227 14.77 -26.73 1.91
CA ARG A 227 14.42 -28.14 1.98
C ARG A 227 15.31 -28.84 0.96
N THR A 228 16.49 -29.30 1.37
CA THR A 228 17.25 -30.29 0.60
C THR A 228 16.30 -31.45 0.32
N GLN A 229 15.97 -31.63 -0.97
CA GLN A 229 15.11 -32.74 -1.39
C GLN A 229 15.80 -34.06 -1.00
N PRO A 230 15.09 -35.04 -0.43
CA PRO A 230 15.44 -36.43 -0.65
C PRO A 230 15.20 -36.80 -2.13
#